data_AF-A0A9P7I362-F1
#
_entry.id   AF-A0A9P7I362-F1
#
_cell.length_a   1.000
_cell.length_b   1.000
_cell.length_c   1.000
_cell.angle_alpha   90.00
_cell.angle_beta   90.00
_cell.angle_gamma   90.00
#
_symmetry.space_group_name_H-M   'P 1'
#
loop_
_entity.id
_entity.type
_entity.pdbx_description
1 polymer ?
#
loop_
_entity_poly.entity_id
_entity_poly.type
_entity_poly.pdbx_seq_one_letter_code
_entity_poly.pdbx_strand_id
1 'polypeptide(L)'
;MKPLLSRLLLPIYVGAETPTATLDSGPIFGLTTTLPAASPVNKFLGIPFAAKPQRFSRATKPEPWTRPLNATRFGSSCRQLFVQSELTPEIDLLKGLFNTASGESEDCLFINAFAPADPHPSRAVLLFISGGGWQQGNGEIDLSGFAAYEDIVVFTFNYRTNVFGFPNSPDIPASETNLGIYDQELALEWVQRNARAFGGDPDKVTIWGESAHLTRDILRLKDFDTAAAIYTDFVWQCPQAILANISASINPTWRFYFNASVPSLLDDKYSWLGKFHGSDVLLLFSSPTFDAMPPQLYTFVEYFRGVVGRFVRNPQAGPGWPVGSRYVANLGDVGQTQTSGPSIIDQMALDQRCSLYESIYPLIEEYVLSV
;
A
#
# COMPACT_ATOMS: atom_id res chain seq x y z
N MET A 1 41.90 -53.65 23.62
CA MET A 1 41.61 -52.43 22.82
C MET A 1 40.09 -52.28 22.73
N LYS A 2 39.54 -51.21 23.31
CA LYS A 2 38.09 -50.94 23.34
C LYS A 2 37.64 -50.37 21.98
N PRO A 3 36.49 -50.77 21.41
CA PRO A 3 35.91 -50.04 20.30
C PRO A 3 35.15 -48.82 20.86
N LEU A 4 35.52 -47.61 20.40
CA LEU A 4 34.75 -46.41 20.64
C LEU A 4 33.47 -46.47 19.78
N LEU A 5 32.30 -46.53 20.42
CA LEU A 5 31.04 -46.15 19.78
C LEU A 5 30.98 -44.62 19.68
N SER A 6 31.18 -44.10 18.48
CA SER A 6 30.82 -42.72 18.15
C SER A 6 29.30 -42.65 18.02
N ARG A 7 28.63 -41.97 18.96
CA ARG A 7 27.22 -41.57 18.80
C ARG A 7 27.19 -40.46 17.75
N LEU A 8 26.74 -40.79 16.53
CA LEU A 8 26.24 -39.81 15.59
C LEU A 8 24.98 -39.17 16.21
N LEU A 9 25.13 -37.98 16.79
CA LEU A 9 24.03 -37.06 16.97
C LEU A 9 23.74 -36.46 15.59
N LEU A 10 22.81 -37.09 14.85
CA LEU A 10 22.19 -36.44 13.71
C LEU A 10 21.48 -35.17 14.23
N PRO A 11 21.77 -33.98 13.67
CA PRO A 11 20.96 -32.82 13.97
C PRO A 11 19.53 -33.15 13.54
N ILE A 12 18.60 -33.11 14.49
CA ILE A 12 17.17 -33.07 14.18
C ILE A 12 16.97 -31.72 13.48
N TYR A 13 16.98 -31.72 12.15
CA TYR A 13 16.37 -30.66 11.38
C TYR A 13 14.88 -30.73 11.69
N VAL A 14 14.43 -29.93 12.66
CA VAL A 14 13.02 -29.53 12.72
C VAL A 14 12.82 -28.71 11.45
N GLY A 15 12.30 -29.36 10.40
CA GLY A 15 11.88 -28.65 9.20
C GLY A 15 10.93 -27.56 9.65
N ALA A 16 11.15 -26.32 9.18
CA ALA A 16 10.24 -25.22 9.48
C ALA A 16 8.82 -25.68 9.14
N GLU A 17 7.97 -25.78 10.17
CA GLU A 17 6.62 -26.30 10.03
C GLU A 17 5.87 -25.35 9.07
N THR A 18 5.27 -25.90 8.02
CA THR A 18 4.56 -25.09 7.03
C THR A 18 3.43 -24.34 7.74
N PRO A 19 3.40 -23.00 7.71
CA PRO A 19 2.39 -22.25 8.44
C PRO A 19 1.00 -22.54 7.85
N THR A 20 0.01 -22.71 8.72
CA THR A 20 -1.38 -22.97 8.34
C THR A 20 -2.32 -21.95 8.97
N ALA A 21 -3.46 -21.71 8.32
CA ALA A 21 -4.54 -20.90 8.85
C ALA A 21 -5.89 -21.51 8.43
N THR A 22 -6.93 -21.27 9.23
CA THR A 22 -8.30 -21.68 8.89
C THR A 22 -9.16 -20.45 8.71
N LEU A 23 -9.66 -20.25 7.49
CA LEU A 23 -10.54 -19.16 7.11
C LEU A 23 -12.00 -19.58 7.22
N ASP A 24 -12.91 -18.61 7.15
CA ASP A 24 -14.35 -18.87 6.98
C ASP A 24 -14.67 -19.74 5.76
N SER A 25 -13.85 -19.60 4.72
CA SER A 25 -14.00 -20.30 3.44
C SER A 25 -13.24 -21.64 3.39
N GLY A 26 -12.32 -21.91 4.33
CA GLY A 26 -11.59 -23.18 4.38
C GLY A 26 -10.13 -23.08 4.85
N PRO A 27 -9.44 -24.22 5.01
CA PRO A 27 -8.04 -24.25 5.45
C PRO A 27 -7.07 -23.82 4.34
N ILE A 28 -5.95 -23.20 4.74
CA ILE A 28 -4.85 -22.80 3.85
C ILE A 28 -3.49 -23.15 4.46
N PHE A 29 -2.46 -23.26 3.62
CA PHE A 29 -1.07 -23.31 4.06
C PHE A 29 -0.20 -22.33 3.26
N GLY A 30 0.78 -21.73 3.93
CA GLY A 30 1.64 -20.69 3.40
C GLY A 30 3.11 -21.06 3.44
N LEU A 31 3.98 -20.06 3.52
CA LEU A 31 5.42 -20.23 3.71
C LEU A 31 5.97 -19.21 4.72
N THR A 32 7.05 -19.55 5.39
CA THR A 32 7.71 -18.64 6.34
C THR A 32 8.94 -18.02 5.68
N THR A 33 9.15 -16.73 5.90
CA THR A 33 10.37 -16.01 5.53
C THR A 33 11.05 -15.43 6.78
N THR A 34 12.36 -15.24 6.72
CA THR A 34 13.17 -14.69 7.80
C THR A 34 13.88 -13.43 7.32
N LEU A 35 13.82 -12.38 8.13
CA LEU A 35 14.43 -11.09 7.82
C LEU A 35 15.54 -10.78 8.84
N PRO A 36 16.56 -9.98 8.46
CA PRO A 36 17.61 -9.59 9.38
C PRO A 36 17.05 -8.88 10.60
N ALA A 37 17.46 -9.32 11.80
CA ALA A 37 17.07 -8.72 13.08
C ALA A 37 15.55 -8.59 13.32
N ALA A 38 14.73 -9.47 12.74
CA ALA A 38 13.28 -9.48 12.93
C ALA A 38 12.74 -10.89 13.22
N SER A 39 11.53 -10.98 13.78
CA SER A 39 10.80 -12.25 13.89
C SER A 39 10.51 -12.84 12.50
N PRO A 40 10.50 -14.18 12.34
CA PRO A 40 10.04 -14.79 11.10
C PRO A 40 8.61 -14.35 10.76
N VAL A 41 8.28 -14.32 9.46
CA VAL A 41 6.96 -13.90 8.97
C VAL A 41 6.33 -15.04 8.19
N ASN A 42 5.11 -15.41 8.55
CA ASN A 42 4.26 -16.29 7.78
C ASN A 42 3.58 -15.52 6.65
N LYS A 43 3.71 -16.03 5.42
CA LYS A 43 3.13 -15.47 4.21
C LYS A 43 2.07 -16.41 3.68
N PHE A 44 0.90 -15.87 3.43
CA PHE A 44 -0.20 -16.56 2.76
C PHE A 44 -0.61 -15.72 1.56
N LEU A 45 -0.24 -16.16 0.36
CA LEU A 45 -0.33 -15.41 -0.88
C LEU A 45 -1.40 -16.02 -1.79
N GLY A 46 -2.10 -15.19 -2.56
CA GLY A 46 -3.05 -15.65 -3.57
C GLY A 46 -4.32 -16.28 -2.99
N ILE A 47 -4.79 -15.82 -1.83
CA ILE A 47 -6.03 -16.33 -1.22
C ILE A 47 -7.24 -15.71 -1.95
N PRO A 48 -8.19 -16.48 -2.48
CA PRO A 48 -9.40 -15.90 -3.08
C PRO A 48 -10.26 -15.25 -1.97
N PHE A 49 -10.47 -13.94 -2.04
CA PHE A 49 -11.40 -13.24 -1.13
C PHE A 49 -12.80 -13.09 -1.74
N ALA A 50 -12.90 -13.27 -3.06
CA ALA A 50 -14.14 -13.31 -3.82
C ALA A 50 -14.06 -14.43 -4.88
N ALA A 51 -15.23 -14.88 -5.35
CA ALA A 51 -15.32 -15.74 -6.52
C ALA A 51 -14.88 -14.99 -7.77
N LYS A 52 -14.48 -15.75 -8.81
CA LYS A 52 -14.16 -15.20 -10.13
C LYS A 52 -15.31 -14.28 -10.59
N PRO A 53 -15.04 -12.98 -10.81
CA PRO A 53 -16.09 -12.03 -11.15
C PRO A 53 -16.66 -12.33 -12.54
N GLN A 54 -17.98 -12.20 -12.68
CA GLN A 54 -18.59 -12.02 -13.98
C GLN A 54 -18.38 -10.57 -14.42
N ARG A 55 -18.17 -10.37 -15.73
CA ARG A 55 -17.96 -9.02 -16.28
C ARG A 55 -19.16 -8.14 -15.97
N PHE A 56 -18.86 -6.92 -15.53
CA PHE A 56 -19.85 -5.88 -15.27
C PHE A 56 -20.89 -6.24 -14.20
N SER A 57 -20.55 -7.16 -13.29
CA SER A 57 -21.39 -7.49 -12.14
C SER A 57 -20.58 -7.51 -10.85
N ARG A 58 -21.25 -7.32 -9.72
CA ARG A 58 -20.60 -7.40 -8.41
C ARG A 58 -20.04 -8.81 -8.17
N ALA A 59 -18.84 -8.87 -7.60
CA ALA A 59 -18.28 -10.14 -7.19
C ALA A 59 -19.04 -10.68 -5.97
N THR A 60 -18.95 -11.99 -5.75
CA THR A 60 -19.58 -12.68 -4.61
C THR A 60 -18.51 -13.40 -3.81
N LYS A 61 -18.87 -13.93 -2.64
CA LYS A 61 -17.93 -14.71 -1.82
C LYS A 61 -17.46 -15.96 -2.58
N PRO A 62 -16.22 -16.43 -2.34
CA PRO A 62 -15.76 -17.67 -2.95
C PRO A 62 -16.55 -18.85 -2.39
N GLU A 63 -16.65 -19.92 -3.18
CA GLU A 63 -17.20 -21.18 -2.69
C GLU A 63 -16.28 -21.77 -1.60
N PRO A 64 -16.82 -22.26 -0.48
CA PRO A 64 -16.01 -22.86 0.57
C PRO A 64 -15.28 -24.12 0.08
N TRP A 65 -14.10 -24.38 0.64
CA TRP A 65 -13.29 -25.56 0.37
C TRP A 65 -12.94 -26.32 1.65
N THR A 66 -12.77 -27.63 1.52
CA THR A 66 -12.45 -28.53 2.66
C THR A 66 -10.99 -29.00 2.66
N ARG A 67 -10.32 -28.97 1.50
CA ARG A 67 -8.90 -29.35 1.38
C ARG A 67 -8.02 -28.11 1.50
N PRO A 68 -6.88 -28.18 2.23
CA PRO A 68 -5.98 -27.04 2.36
C PRO A 68 -5.58 -26.44 1.01
N LEU A 69 -5.88 -25.16 0.81
CA LEU A 69 -5.49 -24.42 -0.39
C LEU A 69 -4.04 -23.94 -0.25
N ASN A 70 -3.28 -24.07 -1.34
CA ASN A 70 -1.88 -23.67 -1.38
C ASN A 70 -1.77 -22.15 -1.56
N ALA A 71 -1.47 -21.44 -0.49
CA ALA A 71 -1.30 -19.99 -0.46
C ALA A 71 0.19 -19.59 -0.44
N THR A 72 1.01 -20.20 -1.31
CA THR A 72 2.47 -19.93 -1.35
C THR A 72 2.92 -19.03 -2.50
N ARG A 73 2.00 -18.63 -3.38
CA ARG A 73 2.29 -17.80 -4.55
C ARG A 73 1.23 -16.72 -4.69
N PHE A 74 1.65 -15.56 -5.15
CA PHE A 74 0.70 -14.51 -5.51
C PHE A 74 -0.28 -15.02 -6.57
N GLY A 75 -1.55 -14.60 -6.44
CA GLY A 75 -2.55 -14.81 -7.48
C GLY A 75 -2.36 -13.82 -8.62
N SER A 76 -3.00 -14.08 -9.76
CA SER A 76 -2.92 -13.20 -10.93
C SER A 76 -3.45 -11.80 -10.62
N SER A 77 -2.78 -10.79 -11.16
CA SER A 77 -3.28 -9.42 -11.21
C SER A 77 -4.55 -9.31 -12.05
N CYS A 78 -5.39 -8.31 -11.77
CA CYS A 78 -6.53 -8.01 -12.63
C CYS A 78 -6.05 -7.49 -13.99
N ARG A 79 -6.93 -7.47 -15.00
CA ARG A 79 -6.60 -6.90 -16.32
C ARG A 79 -6.28 -5.42 -16.21
N GLN A 80 -5.14 -4.97 -16.74
CA GLN A 80 -4.63 -3.61 -16.53
C GLN A 80 -4.43 -2.87 -17.84
N LEU A 81 -4.45 -1.55 -17.77
CA LEU A 81 -4.13 -0.68 -18.88
C LEU A 81 -2.96 0.22 -18.50
N PHE A 82 -1.82 0.01 -19.16
CA PHE A 82 -0.68 0.91 -19.10
C PHE A 82 -0.75 1.87 -20.28
N VAL A 83 -1.05 3.13 -20.03
CA VAL A 83 -1.06 4.16 -21.07
C VAL A 83 0.34 4.74 -21.19
N GLN A 84 0.97 4.55 -22.36
CA GLN A 84 2.18 5.30 -22.71
C GLN A 84 1.74 6.71 -23.13
N SER A 85 2.21 7.73 -22.42
CA SER A 85 2.14 9.10 -22.91
C SER A 85 3.54 9.71 -23.00
N GLU A 86 3.67 10.84 -23.71
CA GLU A 86 4.90 11.65 -23.71
C GLU A 86 5.18 12.31 -22.33
N LEU A 87 4.24 12.22 -21.39
CA LEU A 87 4.25 12.92 -20.09
C LEU A 87 4.40 11.99 -18.89
N THR A 88 4.16 10.69 -19.10
CA THR A 88 4.39 9.65 -18.11
C THR A 88 5.81 9.11 -18.25
N PRO A 89 6.46 8.69 -17.16
CA PRO A 89 7.72 7.95 -17.27
C PRO A 89 7.57 6.74 -18.21
N GLU A 90 8.69 6.28 -18.77
CA GLU A 90 8.71 5.10 -19.63
C GLU A 90 7.91 3.96 -18.99
N ILE A 91 7.08 3.27 -19.77
CA ILE A 91 6.25 2.16 -19.26
C ILE A 91 7.09 1.14 -18.50
N ASP A 92 8.34 0.92 -18.92
CA ASP A 92 9.25 -0.01 -18.26
C ASP A 92 9.60 0.44 -16.83
N LEU A 93 9.74 1.76 -16.58
CA LEU A 93 9.91 2.28 -15.24
C LEU A 93 8.65 2.07 -14.40
N LEU A 94 7.48 2.41 -14.94
CA LEU A 94 6.21 2.25 -14.22
C LEU A 94 5.92 0.78 -13.89
N LYS A 95 6.20 -0.13 -14.82
CA LYS A 95 6.11 -1.59 -14.59
C LYS A 95 7.13 -2.06 -13.56
N GLY A 96 8.39 -1.66 -13.69
CA GLY A 96 9.45 -2.07 -12.78
C GLY A 96 9.25 -1.59 -11.33
N LEU A 97 8.70 -0.38 -11.16
CA LEU A 97 8.48 0.21 -9.84
C LEU A 97 7.17 -0.22 -9.17
N PHE A 98 6.09 -0.32 -9.95
CA PHE A 98 4.73 -0.40 -9.39
C PHE A 98 3.91 -1.60 -9.88
N ASN A 99 4.45 -2.43 -10.80
CA ASN A 99 3.67 -3.49 -11.39
C ASN A 99 4.51 -4.67 -11.93
N THR A 100 5.10 -5.41 -11.01
CA THR A 100 5.88 -6.64 -11.28
C THR A 100 5.00 -7.90 -11.41
N ALA A 101 3.74 -7.73 -11.81
CA ALA A 101 2.72 -8.77 -11.82
C ALA A 101 3.20 -10.09 -12.47
N SER A 102 2.93 -11.21 -11.80
CA SER A 102 3.22 -12.55 -12.29
C SER A 102 2.34 -12.97 -13.49
N GLY A 103 1.27 -12.22 -13.76
CA GLY A 103 0.40 -12.35 -14.94
C GLY A 103 -0.97 -11.71 -14.71
N GLU A 104 -1.70 -11.44 -15.80
CA GLU A 104 -3.04 -10.83 -15.73
C GLU A 104 -4.17 -11.81 -16.06
N SER A 105 -5.25 -11.75 -15.30
CA SER A 105 -6.47 -12.55 -15.45
C SER A 105 -7.72 -11.76 -15.05
N GLU A 106 -8.90 -12.20 -15.47
CA GLU A 106 -10.17 -11.72 -14.87
C GLU A 106 -10.51 -12.50 -13.59
N ASP A 107 -9.95 -13.69 -13.43
CA ASP A 107 -9.90 -14.38 -12.14
C ASP A 107 -8.72 -13.82 -11.36
N CYS A 108 -8.96 -12.73 -10.63
CA CYS A 108 -7.90 -11.89 -10.06
C CYS A 108 -8.16 -11.41 -8.62
N LEU A 109 -9.33 -11.69 -8.03
CA LEU A 109 -9.72 -11.17 -6.72
C LEU A 109 -9.06 -11.97 -5.58
N PHE A 110 -7.76 -11.77 -5.45
CA PHE A 110 -6.90 -12.40 -4.46
C PHE A 110 -6.41 -11.40 -3.41
N ILE A 111 -6.27 -11.89 -2.18
CA ILE A 111 -5.70 -11.19 -1.03
C ILE A 111 -4.47 -11.97 -0.53
N ASN A 112 -3.50 -11.25 0.00
CA ASN A 112 -2.27 -11.77 0.55
C ASN A 112 -2.14 -11.31 2.00
N ALA A 113 -1.60 -12.16 2.87
CA ALA A 113 -1.41 -11.91 4.28
C ALA A 113 0.05 -12.11 4.68
N PHE A 114 0.59 -11.15 5.42
CA PHE A 114 1.93 -11.18 6.01
C PHE A 114 1.77 -10.98 7.52
N ALA A 115 2.16 -11.98 8.31
CA ALA A 115 1.98 -11.96 9.75
C ALA A 115 3.25 -12.46 10.47
N PRO A 116 3.72 -11.78 11.53
CA PRO A 116 4.78 -12.33 12.38
C PRO A 116 4.40 -13.73 12.86
N ALA A 117 5.35 -14.66 12.81
CA ALA A 117 5.12 -16.08 13.00
C ALA A 117 4.91 -16.46 14.47
N ASP A 118 5.31 -15.61 15.40
CA ASP A 118 5.07 -15.81 16.81
C ASP A 118 3.59 -15.60 17.17
N PRO A 119 3.00 -16.45 18.03
CA PRO A 119 1.60 -16.32 18.40
C PRO A 119 1.31 -14.97 19.09
N HIS A 120 0.27 -14.27 18.63
CA HIS A 120 -0.21 -13.04 19.26
C HIS A 120 -1.73 -12.94 19.18
N PRO A 121 -2.41 -12.44 20.24
CA PRO A 121 -3.87 -12.48 20.30
C PRO A 121 -4.56 -11.30 19.59
N SER A 122 -3.88 -10.17 19.35
CA SER A 122 -4.51 -8.92 18.92
C SER A 122 -3.51 -7.93 18.28
N ARG A 123 -2.86 -8.33 17.17
CA ARG A 123 -1.99 -7.40 16.42
C ARG A 123 -2.84 -6.36 15.69
N ALA A 124 -2.32 -5.15 15.56
CA ALA A 124 -2.95 -4.19 14.66
C ALA A 124 -2.87 -4.69 13.21
N VAL A 125 -3.83 -4.27 12.40
CA VAL A 125 -3.98 -4.75 11.02
C VAL A 125 -3.84 -3.57 10.07
N LEU A 126 -2.98 -3.71 9.06
CA LEU A 126 -2.92 -2.80 7.93
C LEU A 126 -3.53 -3.48 6.69
N LEU A 127 -4.53 -2.85 6.08
CA LEU A 127 -5.00 -3.22 4.75
C LEU A 127 -4.47 -2.19 3.74
N PHE A 128 -3.57 -2.64 2.86
CA PHE A 128 -2.97 -1.82 1.83
C PHE A 128 -3.76 -1.89 0.51
N ILE A 129 -4.17 -0.73 -0.01
CA ILE A 129 -4.86 -0.55 -1.28
C ILE A 129 -3.88 0.07 -2.29
N SER A 130 -3.49 -0.71 -3.29
CA SER A 130 -2.56 -0.23 -4.32
C SER A 130 -3.17 0.86 -5.20
N GLY A 131 -2.34 1.83 -5.57
CA GLY A 131 -2.67 2.89 -6.51
C GLY A 131 -2.66 2.47 -7.96
N GLY A 132 -2.53 3.45 -8.87
CA GLY A 132 -2.50 3.24 -10.31
C GLY A 132 -3.64 3.91 -11.08
N GLY A 133 -4.22 4.98 -10.52
CA GLY A 133 -5.22 5.81 -11.20
C GLY A 133 -6.46 5.04 -11.67
N TRP A 134 -6.79 3.95 -10.97
CA TRP A 134 -7.87 3.01 -11.33
C TRP A 134 -7.66 2.26 -12.64
N GLN A 135 -6.54 2.40 -13.34
CA GLN A 135 -6.27 1.72 -14.63
C GLN A 135 -5.39 0.48 -14.47
N GLN A 136 -4.53 0.50 -13.45
CA GLN A 136 -3.51 -0.50 -13.15
C GLN A 136 -3.27 -0.55 -11.63
N GLY A 137 -2.32 -1.38 -11.20
CA GLY A 137 -2.03 -1.66 -9.79
C GLY A 137 -2.47 -3.06 -9.39
N ASN A 138 -1.75 -3.67 -8.45
CA ASN A 138 -2.03 -5.01 -7.93
C ASN A 138 -1.53 -5.15 -6.48
N GLY A 139 -1.90 -6.23 -5.81
CA GLY A 139 -1.49 -6.58 -4.46
C GLY A 139 -0.22 -7.43 -4.38
N GLU A 140 0.52 -7.65 -5.48
CA GLU A 140 1.74 -8.48 -5.55
C GLU A 140 2.98 -7.76 -4.97
N ILE A 141 2.83 -7.15 -3.79
CA ILE A 141 3.90 -6.44 -3.06
C ILE A 141 4.20 -7.21 -1.78
N ASP A 142 5.46 -7.60 -1.57
CA ASP A 142 5.88 -8.33 -0.36
C ASP A 142 6.07 -7.37 0.82
N LEU A 143 5.11 -7.38 1.76
CA LEU A 143 5.13 -6.52 2.94
C LEU A 143 5.65 -7.23 4.20
N SER A 144 6.41 -8.32 4.05
CA SER A 144 6.96 -9.08 5.19
C SER A 144 7.81 -8.22 6.10
N GLY A 145 8.66 -7.35 5.53
CA GLY A 145 9.45 -6.43 6.34
C GLY A 145 8.57 -5.53 7.19
N PHE A 146 7.47 -5.03 6.61
CA PHE A 146 6.61 -4.09 7.32
C PHE A 146 5.87 -4.80 8.45
N ALA A 147 5.37 -6.02 8.19
CA ALA A 147 4.79 -6.88 9.22
C ALA A 147 5.77 -7.19 10.36
N ALA A 148 7.03 -7.54 10.03
CA ALA A 148 8.03 -7.96 11.01
C ALA A 148 8.54 -6.81 11.88
N TYR A 149 8.98 -5.72 11.26
CA TYR A 149 9.63 -4.61 11.99
C TYR A 149 8.63 -3.76 12.77
N GLU A 150 7.36 -3.72 12.34
CA GLU A 150 6.31 -2.97 13.04
C GLU A 150 5.39 -3.83 13.90
N ASP A 151 5.61 -5.15 13.96
CA ASP A 151 4.79 -6.10 14.74
C ASP A 151 3.28 -5.96 14.45
N ILE A 152 2.92 -5.98 13.17
CA ILE A 152 1.54 -5.86 12.67
C ILE A 152 1.23 -6.96 11.67
N VAL A 153 -0.06 -7.24 11.47
CA VAL A 153 -0.51 -8.05 10.34
C VAL A 153 -0.79 -7.13 9.16
N VAL A 154 -0.30 -7.49 7.98
CA VAL A 154 -0.48 -6.70 6.77
C VAL A 154 -1.20 -7.52 5.71
N PHE A 155 -2.19 -6.91 5.07
CA PHE A 155 -2.90 -7.45 3.93
C PHE A 155 -2.71 -6.58 2.70
N THR A 156 -2.48 -7.20 1.55
CA THR A 156 -2.52 -6.57 0.22
C THR A 156 -3.52 -7.33 -0.64
N PHE A 157 -4.17 -6.68 -1.60
CA PHE A 157 -5.16 -7.37 -2.43
C PHE A 157 -5.29 -6.72 -3.81
N ASN A 158 -5.96 -7.44 -4.71
CA ASN A 158 -6.33 -6.95 -6.03
C ASN A 158 -7.79 -6.47 -6.05
N TYR A 159 -8.06 -5.39 -6.78
CA TYR A 159 -9.42 -4.98 -7.17
C TYR A 159 -9.47 -4.80 -8.68
N ARG A 160 -10.66 -4.91 -9.29
CA ARG A 160 -10.79 -4.70 -10.74
C ARG A 160 -10.46 -3.26 -11.11
N THR A 161 -9.67 -3.09 -12.17
CA THR A 161 -9.26 -1.79 -12.71
C THR A 161 -9.86 -1.55 -14.09
N ASN A 162 -9.66 -0.35 -14.64
CA ASN A 162 -10.12 0.17 -15.93
C ASN A 162 -11.61 -0.15 -16.19
N VAL A 163 -11.99 -0.45 -17.43
CA VAL A 163 -13.36 -0.78 -17.81
C VAL A 163 -13.91 -2.01 -17.06
N PHE A 164 -13.06 -2.93 -16.57
CA PHE A 164 -13.52 -4.09 -15.80
C PHE A 164 -14.03 -3.71 -14.39
N GLY A 165 -13.44 -2.68 -13.78
CA GLY A 165 -13.82 -2.18 -12.45
C GLY A 165 -14.72 -0.95 -12.50
N PHE A 166 -14.59 -0.14 -13.54
CA PHE A 166 -15.22 1.18 -13.66
C PHE A 166 -15.85 1.38 -15.05
N PRO A 167 -16.77 0.50 -15.46
CA PRO A 167 -17.45 0.68 -16.73
C PRO A 167 -18.38 1.89 -16.67
N ASN A 168 -18.43 2.67 -17.74
CA ASN A 168 -19.31 3.85 -17.85
C ASN A 168 -20.16 3.76 -19.12
N SER A 169 -21.06 2.78 -19.16
CA SER A 169 -22.02 2.58 -20.26
C SER A 169 -23.44 2.88 -19.76
N PRO A 170 -24.29 3.57 -20.55
CA PRO A 170 -25.69 3.78 -20.21
C PRO A 170 -26.49 2.47 -20.10
N ASP A 171 -25.99 1.37 -20.68
CA ASP A 171 -26.62 0.04 -20.62
C ASP A 171 -26.31 -0.71 -19.30
N ILE A 172 -25.37 -0.20 -18.50
CA ILE A 172 -24.99 -0.80 -17.21
C ILE A 172 -25.70 -0.01 -16.10
N PRO A 173 -26.41 -0.68 -15.17
CA PRO A 173 -27.03 0.00 -14.04
C PRO A 173 -25.99 0.80 -13.25
N ALA A 174 -26.33 2.01 -12.80
CA ALA A 174 -25.43 2.85 -11.99
C ALA A 174 -24.92 2.13 -10.72
N SER A 175 -25.68 1.16 -10.20
CA SER A 175 -25.25 0.31 -9.07
C SER A 175 -24.10 -0.65 -9.40
N GLU A 176 -23.72 -0.78 -10.67
CA GLU A 176 -22.72 -1.71 -11.22
C GLU A 176 -21.60 -0.99 -11.99
N THR A 177 -21.45 0.33 -11.82
CA THR A 177 -20.38 1.12 -12.45
C THR A 177 -19.14 1.31 -11.57
N ASN A 178 -19.24 1.05 -10.26
CA ASN A 178 -18.14 1.19 -9.28
C ASN A 178 -17.65 -0.18 -8.75
N LEU A 179 -17.54 -1.17 -9.63
CA LEU A 179 -17.21 -2.55 -9.27
C LEU A 179 -15.87 -2.69 -8.56
N GLY A 180 -14.87 -1.91 -8.95
CA GLY A 180 -13.57 -1.88 -8.27
C GLY A 180 -13.67 -1.40 -6.81
N ILE A 181 -14.61 -0.49 -6.48
CA ILE A 181 -14.88 -0.08 -5.09
C ILE A 181 -15.57 -1.21 -4.32
N TYR A 182 -16.55 -1.87 -4.93
CA TYR A 182 -17.21 -3.02 -4.31
C TYR A 182 -16.22 -4.18 -4.06
N ASP A 183 -15.22 -4.37 -4.92
CA ASP A 183 -14.15 -5.34 -4.67
C ASP A 183 -13.31 -4.96 -3.43
N GLN A 184 -13.03 -3.66 -3.23
CA GLN A 184 -12.33 -3.17 -2.03
C GLN A 184 -13.17 -3.36 -0.76
N GLU A 185 -14.48 -3.12 -0.84
CA GLU A 185 -15.42 -3.40 0.25
C GLU A 185 -15.42 -4.90 0.61
N LEU A 186 -15.48 -5.79 -0.39
CA LEU A 186 -15.39 -7.24 -0.16
C LEU A 186 -14.07 -7.66 0.49
N ALA A 187 -12.95 -7.05 0.11
CA ALA A 187 -11.66 -7.30 0.75
C ALA A 187 -11.67 -6.85 2.22
N LEU A 188 -12.22 -5.67 2.52
CA LEU A 188 -12.41 -5.18 3.89
C LEU A 188 -13.28 -6.13 4.72
N GLU A 189 -14.43 -6.56 4.18
CA GLU A 189 -15.28 -7.52 4.87
C GLU A 189 -14.58 -8.87 5.08
N TRP A 190 -13.77 -9.32 4.12
CA TRP A 190 -12.99 -10.55 4.26
C TRP A 190 -11.97 -10.43 5.39
N VAL A 191 -11.27 -9.30 5.49
CA VAL A 191 -10.32 -9.01 6.57
C VAL A 191 -11.03 -9.02 7.92
N GLN A 192 -12.21 -8.39 8.01
CA GLN A 192 -13.02 -8.39 9.23
C GLN A 192 -13.36 -9.81 9.71
N ARG A 193 -13.66 -10.73 8.80
CA ARG A 193 -13.98 -12.12 9.13
C ARG A 193 -12.76 -12.99 9.44
N ASN A 194 -11.62 -12.71 8.81
CA ASN A 194 -10.49 -13.63 8.77
C ASN A 194 -9.21 -13.14 9.46
N ALA A 195 -9.09 -11.86 9.84
CA ALA A 195 -7.86 -11.29 10.40
C ALA A 195 -7.35 -12.06 11.64
N ARG A 196 -8.27 -12.56 12.48
CA ARG A 196 -7.91 -13.34 13.68
C ARG A 196 -7.18 -14.64 13.37
N ALA A 197 -7.41 -15.25 12.20
CA ALA A 197 -6.70 -16.45 11.76
C ALA A 197 -5.20 -16.21 11.53
N PHE A 198 -4.80 -14.94 11.39
CA PHE A 198 -3.42 -14.50 11.20
C PHE A 198 -2.86 -13.78 12.44
N GLY A 199 -3.57 -13.80 13.58
CA GLY A 199 -3.19 -13.07 14.80
C GLY A 199 -3.52 -11.58 14.81
N GLY A 200 -4.24 -11.10 13.79
CA GLY A 200 -4.69 -9.71 13.66
C GLY A 200 -6.01 -9.44 14.39
N ASP A 201 -6.21 -8.20 14.79
CA ASP A 201 -7.44 -7.73 15.44
C ASP A 201 -8.35 -6.97 14.46
N PRO A 202 -9.52 -7.50 14.08
CA PRO A 202 -10.48 -6.82 13.18
C PRO A 202 -10.98 -5.47 13.71
N ASP A 203 -10.89 -5.24 15.02
CA ASP A 203 -11.24 -3.96 15.65
C ASP A 203 -10.11 -2.91 15.53
N LYS A 204 -8.95 -3.28 14.99
CA LYS A 204 -7.76 -2.42 14.81
C LYS A 204 -7.27 -2.40 13.36
N VAL A 205 -8.21 -2.35 12.42
CA VAL A 205 -7.90 -2.26 10.99
C VAL A 205 -7.65 -0.81 10.60
N THR A 206 -6.45 -0.55 10.08
CA THR A 206 -6.07 0.71 9.43
C THR A 206 -6.01 0.49 7.92
N ILE A 207 -6.66 1.36 7.16
CA ILE A 207 -6.57 1.38 5.70
C ILE A 207 -5.45 2.33 5.30
N TRP A 208 -4.60 1.90 4.36
CA TRP A 208 -3.63 2.77 3.70
C TRP A 208 -3.67 2.50 2.20
N GLY A 209 -3.73 3.54 1.38
CA GLY A 209 -3.44 3.42 -0.03
C GLY A 209 -2.57 4.56 -0.55
N GLU A 210 -2.06 4.37 -1.75
CA GLU A 210 -1.30 5.36 -2.52
C GLU A 210 -2.00 5.63 -3.86
N SER A 211 -1.92 6.86 -4.40
CA SER A 211 -2.25 7.24 -5.79
C SER A 211 -3.62 6.91 -6.41
N ALA A 212 -4.61 6.40 -5.69
CA ALA A 212 -5.91 6.06 -6.29
C ALA A 212 -6.82 7.29 -6.57
N HIS A 213 -6.30 8.49 -6.85
CA HIS A 213 -7.11 9.68 -7.13
C HIS A 213 -6.97 10.15 -8.58
N LEU A 214 -8.07 10.70 -9.10
CA LEU A 214 -8.24 11.16 -10.49
C LEU A 214 -7.14 12.12 -10.93
N THR A 215 -6.58 11.88 -12.11
CA THR A 215 -5.61 12.78 -12.75
C THR A 215 -5.85 12.88 -14.25
N ARG A 216 -5.79 14.11 -14.77
CA ARG A 216 -5.82 14.43 -16.20
C ARG A 216 -4.56 15.21 -16.58
N ASP A 217 -3.94 14.78 -17.67
CA ASP A 217 -2.68 15.29 -18.25
C ASP A 217 -2.75 16.74 -18.75
N ILE A 218 -1.68 17.52 -18.53
CA ILE A 218 -1.34 18.71 -19.35
C ILE A 218 0.19 18.87 -19.53
N LEU A 219 0.58 19.38 -20.71
CA LEU A 219 1.86 19.35 -21.46
C LEU A 219 2.99 20.36 -21.09
N ARG A 220 4.23 19.92 -21.41
CA ARG A 220 5.47 20.56 -21.97
C ARG A 220 6.42 21.49 -21.16
N LEU A 221 7.63 20.93 -20.93
CA LEU A 221 9.05 21.38 -20.85
C LEU A 221 9.49 22.85 -20.66
N LYS A 222 10.51 23.01 -19.79
CA LYS A 222 11.07 24.23 -19.12
C LYS A 222 10.09 24.97 -18.24
N ASP A 223 8.88 25.12 -18.75
CA ASP A 223 7.67 25.33 -17.97
C ASP A 223 7.34 24.09 -17.11
N PHE A 224 8.09 22.98 -17.24
CA PHE A 224 7.81 21.72 -16.55
C PHE A 224 7.83 21.85 -15.04
N ASP A 225 8.83 22.52 -14.44
CA ASP A 225 8.88 22.66 -12.98
C ASP A 225 7.71 23.52 -12.47
N THR A 226 7.36 24.57 -13.22
CA THR A 226 6.21 25.44 -12.94
C THR A 226 4.89 24.71 -13.12
N ALA A 227 4.72 23.97 -14.22
CA ALA A 227 3.54 23.18 -14.53
C ALA A 227 3.38 22.02 -13.56
N ALA A 228 4.48 21.34 -13.20
CA ALA A 228 4.52 20.32 -12.17
C ALA A 228 4.15 20.92 -10.81
N ALA A 229 4.66 22.09 -10.44
CA ALA A 229 4.27 22.76 -9.21
C ALA A 229 2.78 23.14 -9.19
N ILE A 230 2.27 23.73 -10.28
CA ILE A 230 0.84 24.07 -10.43
C ILE A 230 -0.03 22.81 -10.36
N TYR A 231 0.38 21.75 -11.06
CA TYR A 231 -0.33 20.48 -11.07
C TYR A 231 -0.30 19.81 -9.70
N THR A 232 0.87 19.80 -9.03
CA THR A 232 1.01 19.31 -7.66
C THR A 232 0.13 20.09 -6.70
N ASP A 233 0.08 21.40 -6.81
CA ASP A 233 -0.78 22.22 -5.97
C ASP A 233 -2.26 21.90 -6.19
N PHE A 234 -2.69 21.95 -7.46
CA PHE A 234 -4.09 21.82 -7.85
C PHE A 234 -4.67 20.43 -7.59
N VAL A 235 -3.91 19.37 -7.91
CA VAL A 235 -4.37 17.98 -7.87
C VAL A 235 -4.11 17.32 -6.51
N TRP A 236 -3.00 17.66 -5.85
CA TRP A 236 -2.57 16.95 -4.65
C TRP A 236 -2.59 17.85 -3.41
N GLN A 237 -1.75 18.88 -3.37
CA GLN A 237 -1.52 19.66 -2.16
C GLN A 237 -2.81 20.30 -1.62
N CYS A 238 -3.55 21.01 -2.46
CA CYS A 238 -4.72 21.79 -2.05
C CYS A 238 -5.95 20.93 -1.77
N PRO A 239 -6.28 19.89 -2.56
CA PRO A 239 -7.31 18.94 -2.17
C PRO A 239 -6.99 18.22 -0.85
N GLN A 240 -5.72 17.86 -0.61
CA GLN A 240 -5.30 17.28 0.67
C GLN A 240 -5.40 18.28 1.83
N ALA A 241 -5.19 19.58 1.60
CA ALA A 241 -5.43 20.61 2.62
C ALA A 241 -6.90 20.71 3.02
N ILE A 242 -7.81 20.68 2.03
CA ILE A 242 -9.25 20.68 2.26
C ILE A 242 -9.66 19.43 3.03
N LEU A 243 -9.23 18.24 2.57
CA LEU A 243 -9.54 16.97 3.23
C LEU A 243 -9.00 16.92 4.66
N ALA A 244 -7.77 17.38 4.90
CA ALA A 244 -7.17 17.42 6.23
C ALA A 244 -7.94 18.36 7.17
N ASN A 245 -8.40 19.52 6.69
CA ASN A 245 -9.22 20.45 7.47
C ASN A 245 -10.59 19.84 7.84
N ILE A 246 -11.27 19.21 6.87
CA ILE A 246 -12.55 18.54 7.11
C ILE A 246 -12.35 17.38 8.09
N SER A 247 -11.35 16.53 7.85
CA SER A 247 -11.02 15.41 8.73
C SER A 247 -10.71 15.88 10.15
N ALA A 248 -9.91 16.94 10.31
CA ALA A 248 -9.54 17.48 11.62
C ALA A 248 -10.72 18.03 12.43
N SER A 249 -11.84 18.37 11.75
CA SER A 249 -13.07 18.81 12.42
C SER A 249 -13.88 17.66 13.03
N ILE A 250 -13.60 16.42 12.61
CA ILE A 250 -14.36 15.22 13.00
C ILE A 250 -13.48 14.27 13.81
N ASN A 251 -12.22 14.08 13.40
CA ASN A 251 -11.29 13.08 13.94
C ASN A 251 -9.89 13.68 14.16
N PRO A 252 -9.11 13.16 15.13
CA PRO A 252 -7.68 13.40 15.20
C PRO A 252 -7.02 13.16 13.83
N THR A 253 -6.35 14.19 13.32
CA THR A 253 -5.80 14.19 11.96
C THR A 253 -4.37 14.68 12.00
N TRP A 254 -3.49 13.98 11.28
CA TRP A 254 -2.09 14.34 11.10
C TRP A 254 -1.80 14.42 9.61
N ARG A 255 -1.06 15.44 9.20
CA ARG A 255 -0.67 15.63 7.81
C ARG A 255 0.84 15.67 7.72
N PHE A 256 1.39 15.06 6.68
CA PHE A 256 2.79 15.19 6.33
C PHE A 256 2.96 15.70 4.91
N TYR A 257 4.09 16.35 4.67
CA TYR A 257 4.56 16.73 3.35
C TYR A 257 5.77 15.88 3.01
N PHE A 258 5.65 15.04 1.99
CA PHE A 258 6.76 14.20 1.54
C PHE A 258 7.73 15.01 0.68
N ASN A 259 8.97 15.08 1.12
CA ASN A 259 10.03 15.92 0.56
C ASN A 259 11.38 15.18 0.48
N ALA A 260 11.36 13.85 0.53
CA ALA A 260 12.56 13.03 0.37
C ALA A 260 12.82 12.70 -1.10
N SER A 261 14.09 12.74 -1.52
CA SER A 261 14.52 12.37 -2.87
C SER A 261 15.08 10.96 -2.88
N VAL A 262 14.81 10.19 -3.94
CA VAL A 262 15.19 8.76 -4.04
C VAL A 262 16.09 8.41 -5.24
N PRO A 263 16.95 9.31 -5.77
CA PRO A 263 17.68 9.04 -7.00
C PRO A 263 18.60 7.81 -6.90
N SER A 264 19.09 7.48 -5.70
CA SER A 264 19.93 6.31 -5.47
C SER A 264 19.20 4.96 -5.59
N LEU A 265 17.87 4.96 -5.65
CA LEU A 265 17.04 3.75 -5.82
C LEU A 265 16.59 3.55 -7.26
N LEU A 266 16.99 4.45 -8.17
CA LEU A 266 16.61 4.43 -9.56
C LEU A 266 17.82 4.10 -10.42
N ASP A 267 17.56 3.59 -11.63
CA ASP A 267 18.57 3.53 -12.68
C ASP A 267 19.13 4.94 -12.94
N ASP A 268 20.43 5.04 -13.24
CA ASP A 268 21.12 6.30 -13.51
C ASP A 268 20.38 7.18 -14.52
N LYS A 269 19.71 6.58 -15.53
CA LYS A 269 18.93 7.32 -16.52
C LYS A 269 17.70 8.06 -15.96
N TYR A 270 17.25 7.70 -14.75
CA TYR A 270 16.12 8.31 -14.05
C TYR A 270 16.52 9.07 -12.78
N SER A 271 17.83 9.20 -12.51
CA SER A 271 18.36 9.95 -11.36
C SER A 271 17.89 11.41 -11.27
N TRP A 272 17.41 11.99 -12.38
CA TRP A 272 16.86 13.34 -12.46
C TRP A 272 15.46 13.49 -11.83
N LEU A 273 14.73 12.40 -11.57
CA LEU A 273 13.35 12.47 -11.06
C LEU A 273 13.28 13.04 -9.62
N GLY A 274 14.35 12.94 -8.84
CA GLY A 274 14.40 13.46 -7.48
C GLY A 274 13.31 12.87 -6.57
N LYS A 275 12.29 13.68 -6.27
CA LYS A 275 11.09 13.29 -5.53
C LYS A 275 9.88 13.24 -6.46
N PHE A 276 9.13 12.15 -6.41
CA PHE A 276 7.98 11.95 -7.28
C PHE A 276 6.88 11.15 -6.58
N HIS A 277 5.67 11.23 -7.13
CA HIS A 277 4.50 10.52 -6.60
C HIS A 277 4.72 9.00 -6.61
N GLY A 278 4.50 8.34 -5.48
CA GLY A 278 4.76 6.92 -5.27
C GLY A 278 6.19 6.55 -4.88
N SER A 279 7.12 7.52 -4.82
CA SER A 279 8.47 7.24 -4.31
C SER A 279 8.48 6.88 -2.81
N ASP A 280 7.46 7.30 -2.06
CA ASP A 280 7.23 6.93 -0.66
C ASP A 280 6.91 5.44 -0.50
N VAL A 281 6.09 4.87 -1.39
CA VAL A 281 5.80 3.42 -1.46
C VAL A 281 7.07 2.62 -1.68
N LEU A 282 7.96 3.07 -2.57
CA LEU A 282 9.26 2.43 -2.78
C LEU A 282 10.07 2.41 -1.47
N LEU A 283 10.12 3.53 -0.75
CA LEU A 283 10.87 3.61 0.51
C LEU A 283 10.27 2.76 1.63
N LEU A 284 8.95 2.73 1.75
CA LEU A 284 8.25 2.03 2.82
C LEU A 284 8.23 0.52 2.64
N PHE A 285 8.06 0.08 1.40
CA PHE A 285 7.64 -1.28 1.09
C PHE A 285 8.61 -2.06 0.22
N SER A 286 9.59 -1.40 -0.41
CA SER A 286 10.68 -2.15 -1.04
C SER A 286 11.52 -2.82 0.05
N SER A 287 11.83 -4.09 -0.18
CA SER A 287 12.68 -4.91 0.69
C SER A 287 14.08 -5.18 0.07
N PRO A 288 14.73 -4.27 -0.68
CA PRO A 288 16.06 -4.58 -1.17
C PRO A 288 17.00 -4.60 0.04
N THR A 289 17.92 -5.56 0.01
CA THR A 289 19.10 -5.66 0.87
C THR A 289 19.58 -4.26 1.26
N PHE A 290 19.35 -3.90 2.52
CA PHE A 290 19.67 -2.61 3.13
C PHE A 290 21.14 -2.19 2.91
N ASP A 291 21.99 -3.12 2.49
CA ASP A 291 23.42 -2.96 2.18
C ASP A 291 23.73 -1.96 1.05
N ALA A 292 22.77 -1.65 0.17
CA ALA A 292 22.99 -0.73 -0.98
C ALA A 292 22.48 0.70 -0.75
N MET A 293 21.83 0.99 0.38
CA MET A 293 21.19 2.29 0.63
C MET A 293 22.16 3.27 1.33
N PRO A 294 22.23 4.55 0.92
CA PRO A 294 22.96 5.57 1.67
C PRO A 294 22.47 5.62 3.14
N PRO A 295 23.35 5.76 4.15
CA PRO A 295 22.97 5.72 5.57
C PRO A 295 21.87 6.71 5.97
N GLN A 296 21.83 7.87 5.32
CA GLN A 296 20.81 8.91 5.53
C GLN A 296 19.44 8.45 5.02
N LEU A 297 19.39 7.83 3.84
CA LEU A 297 18.15 7.32 3.28
C LEU A 297 17.64 6.12 4.09
N TYR A 298 18.54 5.27 4.58
CA TYR A 298 18.20 4.18 5.50
C TYR A 298 17.57 4.72 6.79
N THR A 299 18.19 5.73 7.40
CA THR A 299 17.65 6.41 8.58
C THR A 299 16.26 6.99 8.35
N PHE A 300 16.03 7.60 7.19
CA PHE A 300 14.72 8.11 6.80
C PHE A 300 13.69 6.97 6.65
N VAL A 301 14.03 5.89 5.96
CA VAL A 301 13.16 4.73 5.72
C VAL A 301 12.71 4.11 7.04
N GLU A 302 13.65 3.83 7.94
CA GLU A 302 13.33 3.28 9.27
C GLU A 302 12.43 4.21 10.06
N TYR A 303 12.74 5.51 10.06
CA TYR A 303 11.91 6.51 10.72
C TYR A 303 10.48 6.53 10.15
N PHE A 304 10.35 6.53 8.82
CA PHE A 304 9.06 6.66 8.13
C PHE A 304 8.21 5.39 8.24
N ARG A 305 8.84 4.20 8.22
CA ARG A 305 8.15 2.94 8.56
C ARG A 305 7.62 2.97 9.98
N GLY A 306 8.45 3.43 10.92
CA GLY A 306 8.05 3.59 12.31
C GLY A 306 6.91 4.59 12.52
N VAL A 307 6.85 5.67 11.74
CA VAL A 307 5.73 6.63 11.74
C VAL A 307 4.42 5.90 11.47
N VAL A 308 4.41 5.08 10.42
CA VAL A 308 3.18 4.41 10.01
C VAL A 308 2.86 3.25 10.94
N GLY A 309 3.85 2.45 11.35
CA GLY A 309 3.63 1.40 12.33
C GLY A 309 3.08 1.93 13.66
N ARG A 310 3.59 3.08 14.14
CA ARG A 310 3.01 3.77 15.32
C ARG A 310 1.55 4.15 15.10
N PHE A 311 1.23 4.74 13.94
CA PHE A 311 -0.14 5.11 13.60
C PHE A 311 -1.06 3.88 13.54
N VAL A 312 -0.65 2.81 12.84
CA VAL A 312 -1.43 1.58 12.72
C VAL A 312 -1.68 0.94 14.08
N ARG A 313 -0.67 0.91 14.96
CA ARG A 313 -0.81 0.35 16.32
C ARG A 313 -1.69 1.20 17.24
N ASN A 314 -1.69 2.53 17.08
CA ASN A 314 -2.51 3.43 17.88
C ASN A 314 -2.93 4.69 17.08
N PRO A 315 -3.99 4.60 16.26
CA PRO A 315 -4.39 5.71 15.39
C PRO A 315 -4.92 6.93 16.16
N GLN A 316 -5.35 6.74 17.42
CA GLN A 316 -5.81 7.83 18.28
C GLN A 316 -4.66 8.65 18.88
N ALA A 317 -3.50 8.03 19.11
CA ALA A 317 -2.29 8.74 19.52
C ALA A 317 -1.51 9.32 18.32
N GLY A 318 -1.71 8.74 17.14
CA GLY A 318 -1.12 9.19 15.90
C GLY A 318 0.37 8.82 15.74
N PRO A 319 1.07 9.46 14.80
CA PRO A 319 2.44 9.11 14.41
C PRO A 319 3.54 9.61 15.36
N GLY A 320 3.19 10.38 16.39
CA GLY A 320 4.12 11.07 17.29
C GLY A 320 4.35 12.55 16.98
N TRP A 321 3.43 13.19 16.25
CA TRP A 321 3.46 14.62 15.92
C TRP A 321 2.26 15.37 16.50
N PRO A 322 2.30 16.71 16.56
CA PRO A 322 1.14 17.50 16.95
C PRO A 322 -0.10 17.16 16.10
N VAL A 323 -1.24 16.99 16.75
CA VAL A 323 -2.53 16.72 16.11
C VAL A 323 -3.16 18.01 15.59
N GLY A 324 -3.84 17.91 14.44
CA GLY A 324 -4.61 19.00 13.84
C GLY A 324 -4.07 19.42 12.48
N SER A 325 -4.95 19.93 11.63
CA SER A 325 -4.62 20.27 10.23
C SER A 325 -3.60 21.40 10.09
N ARG A 326 -3.47 22.26 11.13
CA ARG A 326 -2.49 23.34 11.18
C ARG A 326 -1.04 22.85 11.14
N TYR A 327 -0.76 21.66 11.68
CA TYR A 327 0.60 21.16 11.81
C TYR A 327 0.91 20.17 10.69
N VAL A 328 1.95 20.44 9.92
CA VAL A 328 2.39 19.54 8.84
C VAL A 328 3.81 19.06 9.10
N ALA A 329 3.99 17.74 9.20
CA ALA A 329 5.30 17.13 9.33
C ALA A 329 6.02 17.10 7.97
N ASN A 330 7.15 17.78 7.85
CA ASN A 330 7.96 17.78 6.63
C ASN A 330 8.94 16.62 6.62
N LEU A 331 8.66 15.61 5.80
CA LEU A 331 9.41 14.38 5.67
C LEU A 331 10.37 14.47 4.48
N GLY A 332 11.54 15.08 4.68
CA GLY A 332 12.57 15.16 3.64
C GLY A 332 13.99 15.42 4.14
N ASP A 333 14.08 15.93 5.37
CA ASP A 333 15.34 16.19 6.08
C ASP A 333 15.21 15.64 7.50
N VAL A 334 14.80 14.37 7.62
CA VAL A 334 14.92 13.64 8.89
C VAL A 334 16.42 13.50 9.08
N GLY A 335 16.99 14.44 9.84
CA GLY A 335 18.39 14.86 9.76
C GLY A 335 19.39 13.71 9.91
N GLN A 336 20.68 14.03 9.85
CA GLN A 336 21.80 13.08 9.86
C GLN A 336 21.82 12.07 11.04
N THR A 337 20.86 12.12 11.97
CA THR A 337 20.64 11.17 13.06
C THR A 337 19.13 10.86 13.23
N GLN A 338 18.81 9.60 13.56
CA GLN A 338 17.45 9.05 13.81
C GLN A 338 16.62 9.80 14.88
N THR A 339 17.21 10.75 15.61
CA THR A 339 16.61 11.39 16.80
C THR A 339 15.95 12.74 16.53
N SER A 340 16.10 13.33 15.35
CA SER A 340 15.66 14.72 15.11
C SER A 340 14.19 14.90 14.71
N GLY A 341 13.49 13.82 14.33
CA GLY A 341 12.10 13.90 13.84
C GLY A 341 11.96 14.84 12.63
N PRO A 342 10.76 14.98 12.05
CA PRO A 342 10.52 15.97 11.02
C PRO A 342 10.43 17.37 11.62
N SER A 343 10.79 18.36 10.80
CA SER A 343 10.38 19.73 11.08
C SER A 343 8.85 19.84 10.96
N ILE A 344 8.24 20.56 11.89
CA ILE A 344 6.81 20.89 11.84
C ILE A 344 6.66 22.24 11.16
N ILE A 345 5.92 22.26 10.06
CA ILE A 345 5.60 23.44 9.26
C ILE A 345 4.15 23.87 9.55
N ASP A 346 3.89 25.17 9.57
CA ASP A 346 2.53 25.71 9.64
C ASP A 346 1.83 25.53 8.29
N GLN A 347 0.62 24.97 8.32
CA GLN A 347 -0.23 24.73 7.17
C GLN A 347 -0.36 25.98 6.28
N MET A 348 -0.53 27.17 6.85
CA MET A 348 -0.74 28.40 6.08
C MET A 348 0.47 28.73 5.21
N ALA A 349 1.69 28.41 5.67
CA ALA A 349 2.90 28.62 4.90
C ALA A 349 2.99 27.63 3.73
N LEU A 350 2.60 26.37 3.97
CA LEU A 350 2.66 25.31 2.95
C LEU A 350 1.56 25.48 1.88
N ASP A 351 0.35 25.83 2.30
CA ASP A 351 -0.84 25.90 1.45
C ASP A 351 -1.13 27.32 0.93
N GLN A 352 -0.19 28.26 1.05
CA GLN A 352 -0.39 29.68 0.69
C GLN A 352 -0.92 29.90 -0.75
N ARG A 353 -0.62 28.98 -1.68
CA ARG A 353 -1.05 29.06 -3.09
C ARG A 353 -2.44 28.46 -3.33
N CYS A 354 -3.05 27.80 -2.35
CA CYS A 354 -4.34 27.13 -2.55
C CYS A 354 -5.50 28.08 -2.83
N SER A 355 -5.41 29.32 -2.37
CA SER A 355 -6.36 30.40 -2.70
C SER A 355 -6.48 30.67 -4.21
N LEU A 356 -5.45 30.33 -5.01
CA LEU A 356 -5.50 30.47 -6.47
C LEU A 356 -6.48 29.49 -7.14
N TYR A 357 -6.85 28.41 -6.45
CA TYR A 357 -7.66 27.32 -7.00
C TYR A 357 -9.06 27.21 -6.37
N GLU A 358 -9.34 27.97 -5.31
CA GLU A 358 -10.60 27.87 -4.52
C GLU A 358 -11.85 28.01 -5.38
N SER A 359 -11.86 28.86 -6.41
CA SER A 359 -13.02 29.06 -7.28
C SER A 359 -13.29 27.90 -8.24
N ILE A 360 -12.34 26.99 -8.43
CA ILE A 360 -12.43 25.89 -9.40
C ILE A 360 -13.07 24.66 -8.76
N TYR A 361 -12.76 24.36 -7.49
CA TYR A 361 -13.23 23.14 -6.83
C TYR A 361 -14.76 23.00 -6.79
N PRO A 362 -15.56 24.04 -6.49
CA PRO A 362 -17.02 23.92 -6.53
C PRO A 362 -17.57 23.59 -7.92
N LEU A 363 -16.94 24.09 -8.99
CA LEU A 363 -17.34 23.79 -10.36
C LEU A 363 -17.05 22.33 -10.73
N ILE A 364 -15.95 21.78 -10.22
CA ILE A 364 -15.62 20.36 -10.39
C ILE A 364 -16.63 19.49 -9.64
N GLU A 365 -16.95 19.85 -8.40
CA GLU A 365 -17.94 19.13 -7.59
C GLU A 365 -19.31 19.13 -8.27
N GLU A 366 -19.80 20.29 -8.73
CA GLU A 366 -21.06 20.40 -9.47
C GLU A 366 -21.05 19.52 -10.73
N TYR A 367 -19.96 19.57 -11.51
CA TYR A 367 -19.81 18.73 -12.69
C TYR A 367 -19.86 17.24 -12.32
N VAL A 368 -19.06 16.79 -11.35
CA VAL A 368 -18.98 15.38 -10.93
C VAL A 368 -20.30 14.86 -10.36
N LEU A 369 -21.08 15.69 -9.66
CA LEU A 369 -22.39 15.31 -9.14
C LEU A 369 -23.51 15.36 -10.20
N SER A 370 -23.25 16.00 -11.35
CA SER A 370 -24.23 16.13 -12.45
C SER A 370 -24.15 15.03 -13.52
N VAL A 371 -23.02 14.28 -13.55
CA VAL A 371 -22.82 13.08 -14.37
C VAL A 371 -23.05 11.82 -13.53
#